data_AF-A0A8T3LJ52-F1
#
_entry.id   AF-A0A8T3LJ52-F1
#
_cell.length_a   1.000
_cell.length_b   1.000
_cell.length_c   1.000
_cell.angle_alpha   90.00
_cell.angle_beta   90.00
_cell.angle_gamma   90.00
#
_symmetry.space_group_name_H-M   'P 1'
#
loop_
_entity.id
_entity.type
_entity.pdbx_description
1 polymer ?
#
loop_
_entity_poly.entity_id
_entity_poly.type
_entity_poly.pdbx_seq_one_letter_code
_entity_poly.pdbx_strand_id
1 'polypeptide(L)'
;QGYRLRRHALWQNITSTPQAESDGRTPLAAVSADMVADYHAQLGSADMALWQQVEKSVLLAPYWLDGHCLSAQTALRLGYKQVADAIRDEVIRFHERLPQLTGLLFNDHTPFISVQTKQCL
;
A
#
# COMPACT_ATOMS: atom_id res chain seq x y z
N GLN A 1 7.67 8.47 -14.46
CA GLN A 1 6.31 8.32 -15.05
C GLN A 1 5.74 6.91 -14.87
N GLY A 2 6.51 5.83 -15.07
CA GLY A 2 6.00 4.44 -14.98
C GLY A 2 5.30 4.04 -13.66
N TYR A 3 5.78 4.50 -12.50
CA TYR A 3 5.16 4.18 -11.20
C TYR A 3 3.76 4.80 -11.02
N ARG A 4 3.58 6.05 -11.46
CA ARG A 4 2.27 6.72 -11.44
C ARG A 4 1.27 5.96 -12.33
N LEU A 5 1.69 5.63 -13.55
CA LEU A 5 0.85 4.86 -14.49
C LEU A 5 0.48 3.48 -13.93
N ARG A 6 1.41 2.81 -13.24
CA ARG A 6 1.15 1.52 -12.60
C ARG A 6 0.10 1.61 -11.50
N ARG A 7 0.21 2.57 -10.56
CA ARG A 7 -0.81 2.77 -9.50
C ARG A 7 -2.15 3.14 -10.09
N HIS A 8 -2.13 4.07 -11.06
CA HIS A 8 -3.35 4.48 -11.75
C HIS A 8 -4.03 3.28 -12.40
N ALA A 9 -3.32 2.46 -13.18
CA ALA A 9 -3.89 1.27 -13.80
C ALA A 9 -4.38 0.23 -12.78
N LEU A 10 -3.67 0.07 -11.65
CA LEU A 10 -4.05 -0.85 -10.58
C LEU A 10 -5.38 -0.46 -9.93
N TRP A 11 -5.54 0.83 -9.60
CA TRP A 11 -6.70 1.32 -8.85
C TRP A 11 -7.83 1.87 -9.72
N GLN A 12 -7.59 2.17 -10.99
CA GLN A 12 -8.64 2.61 -11.92
C GLN A 12 -9.75 1.56 -12.07
N ASN A 13 -9.39 0.28 -11.99
CA ASN A 13 -10.35 -0.83 -12.08
C ASN A 13 -11.06 -1.14 -10.75
N ILE A 14 -10.63 -0.53 -9.64
CA ILE A 14 -11.24 -0.73 -8.31
C ILE A 14 -12.16 0.46 -8.05
N THR A 15 -13.45 0.31 -8.32
CA THR A 15 -14.46 1.38 -8.18
C THR A 15 -15.30 1.28 -6.91
N SER A 16 -15.24 0.15 -6.21
CA SER A 16 -15.95 -0.08 -4.94
C SER A 16 -15.05 -0.82 -3.96
N THR A 17 -15.38 -0.72 -2.67
CA THR A 17 -14.73 -1.54 -1.65
C THR A 17 -15.09 -3.02 -1.80
N PRO A 18 -14.22 -3.95 -1.38
CA PRO A 18 -14.59 -5.36 -1.29
C PRO A 18 -15.77 -5.54 -0.32
N GLN A 19 -16.60 -6.56 -0.56
CA GLN A 19 -17.67 -6.91 0.36
C GLN A 19 -17.06 -7.37 1.69
N ALA A 20 -17.53 -6.76 2.78
CA ALA A 20 -17.10 -7.06 4.13
C ALA A 20 -18.16 -7.87 4.87
N GLU A 21 -17.71 -8.69 5.80
CA GLU A 21 -18.52 -9.39 6.80
C GLU A 21 -19.01 -8.40 7.88
N SER A 22 -19.87 -8.87 8.79
CA SER A 22 -20.43 -8.06 9.88
C SER A 22 -19.38 -7.46 10.83
N ASP A 23 -18.20 -8.07 10.90
CA ASP A 23 -17.05 -7.61 11.69
C ASP A 23 -16.06 -6.72 10.91
N GLY A 24 -16.36 -6.39 9.65
CA GLY A 24 -15.53 -5.55 8.79
C GLY A 24 -14.41 -6.28 8.04
N ARG A 25 -14.28 -7.60 8.20
CA ARG A 25 -13.31 -8.41 7.45
C ARG A 25 -13.76 -8.65 6.02
N THR A 26 -12.78 -8.77 5.15
CA THR A 26 -12.97 -9.07 3.73
C THR A 26 -12.36 -10.43 3.42
N PRO A 27 -12.74 -11.10 2.32
CA PRO A 27 -12.13 -12.37 1.91
C PRO A 27 -10.69 -12.20 1.38
N LEU A 28 -10.13 -10.99 1.43
CA LEU A 28 -8.80 -10.69 0.91
C LEU A 28 -7.73 -11.11 1.90
N ALA A 29 -6.66 -11.72 1.38
CA ALA A 29 -5.50 -12.08 2.17
C ALA A 29 -4.59 -10.86 2.41
N ALA A 30 -4.13 -10.70 3.64
CA ALA A 30 -3.08 -9.74 3.96
C ALA A 30 -1.71 -10.25 3.46
N VAL A 31 -0.78 -9.31 3.29
CA VAL A 31 0.64 -9.66 3.19
C VAL A 31 1.11 -10.13 4.56
N SER A 32 1.85 -11.25 4.62
CA SER A 32 2.33 -11.84 5.88
C SER A 32 3.05 -10.82 6.76
N ALA A 33 2.71 -10.80 8.05
CA ALA A 33 3.32 -9.93 9.04
C ALA A 33 4.85 -10.06 9.10
N ASP A 34 5.38 -11.27 8.93
CA ASP A 34 6.83 -11.52 8.89
C ASP A 34 7.48 -10.80 7.70
N MET A 35 6.86 -10.89 6.50
CA MET A 35 7.36 -10.17 5.32
C MET A 35 7.30 -8.65 5.51
N VAL A 36 6.22 -8.15 6.13
CA VAL A 36 6.08 -6.72 6.41
C VAL A 36 7.16 -6.25 7.38
N ALA A 37 7.42 -7.02 8.45
CA ALA A 37 8.48 -6.73 9.41
C ALA A 37 9.86 -6.72 8.74
N ASP A 38 10.15 -7.70 7.87
CA ASP A 38 11.40 -7.77 7.12
C ASP A 38 11.61 -6.54 6.23
N TYR A 39 10.57 -6.05 5.56
CA TYR A 39 10.70 -4.84 4.75
C TYR A 39 10.98 -3.60 5.61
N HIS A 40 10.33 -3.47 6.76
CA HIS A 40 10.58 -2.37 7.68
C HIS A 40 12.00 -2.41 8.26
N ALA A 41 12.52 -3.60 8.59
CA ALA A 41 13.88 -3.76 9.07
C ALA A 41 14.92 -3.33 8.02
N GLN A 42 14.68 -3.64 6.74
CA GLN A 42 15.58 -3.29 5.64
C GLN A 42 15.47 -1.82 5.20
N LEU A 43 14.44 -1.09 5.63
CA LEU A 43 14.20 0.30 5.21
C LEU A 43 15.36 1.24 5.57
N GLY A 44 16.10 0.95 6.65
CA GLY A 44 17.27 1.74 7.06
C GLY A 44 18.41 1.71 6.04
N SER A 45 18.59 0.58 5.36
CA SER A 45 19.59 0.34 4.30
C SER A 45 18.92 0.08 2.95
N ALA A 46 17.82 0.80 2.68
CA ALA A 46 17.00 0.61 1.50
C ALA A 46 17.83 0.58 0.20
N ASP A 47 17.60 -0.46 -0.61
CA ASP A 47 18.21 -0.63 -1.92
C ASP A 47 17.13 -0.85 -3.01
N MET A 48 17.57 -0.98 -4.25
CA MET A 48 16.66 -1.26 -5.36
C MET A 48 15.98 -2.63 -5.24
N ALA A 49 16.60 -3.61 -4.58
CA ALA A 49 16.06 -4.96 -4.44
C ALA A 49 14.86 -4.96 -3.48
N LEU A 50 14.99 -4.29 -2.33
CA LEU A 50 13.89 -4.04 -1.41
C LEU A 50 12.74 -3.34 -2.14
N TRP A 51 13.05 -2.28 -2.90
CA TRP A 51 12.00 -1.55 -3.61
C TRP A 51 11.24 -2.45 -4.60
N GLN A 52 11.95 -3.28 -5.37
CA GLN A 52 11.34 -4.23 -6.29
C GLN A 52 10.50 -5.30 -5.60
N GLN A 53 10.92 -5.79 -4.43
CA GLN A 53 10.14 -6.74 -3.63
C GLN A 53 8.84 -6.12 -3.14
N VAL A 54 8.90 -4.92 -2.56
CA VAL A 54 7.71 -4.19 -2.12
C VAL A 54 6.77 -3.92 -3.30
N GLU A 55 7.30 -3.52 -4.47
CA GLU A 55 6.51 -3.32 -5.69
C GLU A 55 5.76 -4.58 -6.14
N LYS A 56 6.37 -5.77 -6.02
CA LYS A 56 5.70 -7.03 -6.36
C LYS A 56 4.56 -7.32 -5.39
N SER A 57 4.79 -7.12 -4.09
CA SER A 57 3.79 -7.37 -3.06
C SER A 57 2.57 -6.45 -3.20
N VAL A 58 2.75 -5.15 -3.49
CA VAL A 58 1.62 -4.22 -3.70
C VAL A 58 0.83 -4.50 -4.98
N LEU A 59 1.47 -5.09 -6.01
CA LEU A 59 0.76 -5.52 -7.22
C LEU A 59 -0.16 -6.72 -6.95
N LEU A 60 0.24 -7.61 -6.04
CA LEU A 60 -0.55 -8.78 -5.64
C LEU A 60 -1.62 -8.43 -4.59
N ALA A 61 -1.40 -7.38 -3.80
CA ALA A 61 -2.31 -6.91 -2.76
C ALA A 61 -2.68 -5.42 -2.94
N PRO A 62 -3.58 -5.07 -3.88
CA PRO A 62 -3.90 -3.67 -4.21
C PRO A 62 -4.52 -2.87 -3.05
N TYR A 63 -5.11 -3.56 -2.07
CA TYR A 63 -5.73 -2.97 -0.89
C TYR A 63 -4.76 -2.84 0.30
N TRP A 64 -3.50 -3.25 0.14
CA TRP A 64 -2.47 -3.11 1.16
C TRP A 64 -1.82 -1.71 1.08
N LEU A 65 -2.54 -0.68 1.52
CA LEU A 65 -2.11 0.72 1.41
C LEU A 65 -0.79 1.00 2.16
N ASP A 66 -0.54 0.29 3.25
CA ASP A 66 0.71 0.29 3.99
C ASP A 66 1.92 -0.01 3.09
N GLY A 67 1.81 -1.01 2.22
CA GLY A 67 2.86 -1.36 1.26
C GLY A 67 3.12 -0.27 0.23
N HIS A 68 2.09 0.46 -0.20
CA HIS A 68 2.27 1.60 -1.11
C HIS A 68 3.02 2.75 -0.42
N CYS A 69 2.73 3.01 0.85
CA CYS A 69 3.42 4.01 1.66
C CYS A 69 4.87 3.60 1.95
N LEU A 70 5.12 2.32 2.20
CA LEU A 70 6.46 1.76 2.30
C LEU A 70 7.24 1.94 0.99
N SER A 71 6.63 1.64 -0.16
CA SER A 71 7.26 1.86 -1.47
C SER A 71 7.63 3.33 -1.70
N ALA A 72 6.76 4.27 -1.30
CA ALA A 72 7.07 5.70 -1.36
C ALA A 72 8.25 6.08 -0.45
N GLN A 73 8.32 5.54 0.77
CA GLN A 73 9.43 5.77 1.70
C GLN A 73 10.75 5.20 1.16
N THR A 74 10.73 4.00 0.59
CA THR A 74 11.90 3.38 -0.06
C THR A 74 12.37 4.22 -1.24
N ALA A 75 11.44 4.66 -2.11
CA ALA A 75 11.75 5.56 -3.23
C ALA A 75 12.40 6.87 -2.77
N LEU A 76 11.90 7.46 -1.69
CA LEU A 76 12.44 8.69 -1.12
C LEU A 76 13.88 8.49 -0.61
N ARG A 77 14.13 7.39 0.12
CA ARG A 77 15.48 7.04 0.63
C ARG A 77 16.50 6.80 -0.47
N LEU A 78 16.05 6.25 -1.59
CA LEU A 78 16.86 6.04 -2.78
C LEU A 78 17.08 7.33 -3.62
N GLY A 79 16.54 8.47 -3.18
CA GLY A 79 16.67 9.75 -3.87
C GLY A 79 15.62 10.03 -4.94
N TYR A 80 14.65 9.13 -5.15
CA TYR A 80 13.58 9.28 -6.15
C TYR A 80 12.37 10.05 -5.60
N LYS A 81 12.59 11.27 -5.11
CA LYS A 81 11.55 12.09 -4.47
C LYS A 81 10.29 12.25 -5.33
N GLN A 82 10.44 12.56 -6.62
CA GLN A 82 9.29 12.72 -7.53
C GLN A 82 8.45 11.44 -7.65
N VAL A 83 9.09 10.27 -7.53
CA VAL A 83 8.39 8.99 -7.56
C VAL A 83 7.67 8.76 -6.24
N ALA A 84 8.31 9.05 -5.11
CA ALA A 84 7.71 8.97 -3.79
C ALA A 84 6.45 9.85 -3.69
N ASP A 85 6.55 11.12 -4.10
CA ASP A 85 5.42 12.06 -4.12
C ASP A 85 4.30 11.54 -5.02
N ALA A 86 4.63 11.07 -6.22
CA ALA A 86 3.62 10.53 -7.14
C ALA A 86 2.90 9.30 -6.58
N ILE A 87 3.59 8.43 -5.82
CA ILE A 87 2.96 7.27 -5.18
C ILE A 87 2.02 7.74 -4.08
N ARG A 88 2.46 8.68 -3.21
CA ARG A 88 1.63 9.25 -2.15
C ARG A 88 0.37 9.90 -2.70
N ASP A 89 0.51 10.72 -3.74
CA ASP A 89 -0.62 11.38 -4.40
C ASP A 89 -1.68 10.38 -4.89
N GLU A 90 -1.25 9.26 -5.48
CA GLU A 90 -2.19 8.22 -5.93
C GLU A 90 -2.85 7.49 -4.76
N VAL A 91 -2.13 7.24 -3.66
CA VAL A 91 -2.69 6.63 -2.44
C VAL A 91 -3.77 7.54 -1.84
N ILE A 92 -3.48 8.84 -1.74
CA ILE A 92 -4.43 9.85 -1.24
C ILE A 92 -5.68 9.88 -2.13
N ARG A 93 -5.52 9.98 -3.45
CA ARG A 93 -6.66 9.95 -4.40
C ARG A 93 -7.49 8.67 -4.28
N PHE A 94 -6.84 7.52 -4.10
CA PHE A 94 -7.55 6.25 -3.93
C PHE A 94 -8.34 6.23 -2.61
N HIS A 95 -7.73 6.71 -1.53
CA HIS A 95 -8.37 6.81 -0.22
C HIS A 95 -9.56 7.79 -0.22
N GLU A 96 -9.40 8.99 -0.77
CA GLU A 96 -10.47 10.00 -0.88
C GLU A 96 -11.66 9.48 -1.69
N ARG A 97 -11.41 8.65 -2.70
CA ARG A 97 -12.45 8.03 -3.52
C ARG A 97 -13.19 6.92 -2.79
N LEU A 98 -12.51 6.18 -1.91
CA LEU A 98 -13.05 5.06 -1.15
C LEU A 98 -12.72 5.21 0.35
N PRO A 99 -13.30 6.21 1.03
CA PRO A 99 -12.96 6.48 2.44
C PRO A 99 -13.37 5.34 3.37
N GLN A 100 -14.28 4.45 2.93
CA GLN A 100 -14.73 3.29 3.69
C GLN A 100 -13.60 2.27 3.91
N LEU A 101 -12.51 2.32 3.13
CA LEU A 101 -11.34 1.46 3.30
C LEU A 101 -10.71 1.57 4.69
N THR A 102 -10.86 2.70 5.39
CA THR A 102 -10.34 2.90 6.76
C THR A 102 -10.93 1.94 7.78
N GLY A 103 -12.15 1.46 7.56
CA GLY A 103 -12.84 0.53 8.47
C GLY A 103 -12.70 -0.94 8.10
N LEU A 104 -12.00 -1.27 7.00
CA LEU A 104 -11.93 -2.63 6.48
C LEU A 104 -10.70 -3.38 6.95
N LEU A 105 -10.90 -4.67 7.13
CA LEU A 105 -9.87 -5.61 7.56
C LEU A 105 -9.66 -6.69 6.48
N PHE A 106 -8.45 -7.22 6.41
CA PHE A 106 -8.16 -8.47 5.72
C PHE A 106 -8.76 -9.65 6.50
N ASN A 107 -8.73 -10.84 5.89
CA ASN A 107 -9.29 -12.06 6.47
C ASN A 107 -8.66 -12.44 7.83
N ASP A 108 -7.43 -12.01 8.09
CA ASP A 108 -6.64 -12.24 9.30
C ASP A 108 -6.81 -11.13 10.36
N HIS A 109 -7.72 -10.18 10.16
CA HIS A 109 -7.96 -8.99 10.99
C HIS A 109 -6.91 -7.88 10.85
N THR A 110 -5.93 -8.01 9.95
CA THR A 110 -5.02 -6.92 9.65
C THR A 110 -5.79 -5.77 9.01
N PRO A 111 -5.64 -4.51 9.45
CA PRO A 111 -6.33 -3.39 8.83
C PRO A 111 -5.76 -3.08 7.44
N PHE A 112 -6.61 -2.62 6.52
CA PHE A 112 -6.14 -2.14 5.22
C PHE A 112 -5.24 -0.90 5.32
N ILE A 113 -5.50 -0.08 6.34
CA ILE A 113 -4.78 1.17 6.63
C ILE A 113 -4.37 1.14 8.09
N SER A 114 -3.08 0.94 8.37
CA SER A 114 -2.57 1.08 9.75
C SER A 114 -2.51 2.54 10.20
N VAL A 115 -2.34 2.74 11.51
CA VAL A 115 -2.14 4.07 12.10
C VAL A 115 -0.91 4.77 11.50
N GLN A 116 0.13 4.02 11.17
CA GLN A 116 1.35 4.55 10.58
C GLN A 116 1.10 5.07 9.15
N THR A 117 0.29 4.35 8.36
CA THR A 117 -0.09 4.74 7.00
C THR A 117 -0.90 6.02 6.95
N LYS A 118 -1.66 6.34 8.02
CA LYS A 118 -2.35 7.63 8.14
C LYS A 118 -1.42 8.83 8.16
N GLN A 119 -0.11 8.66 8.43
CA GLN A 119 0.88 9.73 8.36
C GLN A 119 1.42 9.94 6.92
N CYS A 120 1.18 8.98 6.03
CA CYS A 120 1.55 9.05 4.61
C CYS A 120 0.43 9.58 3.72
N LEU A 121 -0.82 9.43 4.16
CA LEU A 121 -1.98 10.18 3.68
C LEU A 121 -1.85 11.66 4.07
#